data_AF-A0A8T2QFV0-F1
#
_entry.id   AF-A0A8T2QFV0-F1
#
_cell.length_a   1.000
_cell.length_b   1.000
_cell.length_c   1.000
_cell.angle_alpha   90.00
_cell.angle_beta   90.00
_cell.angle_gamma   90.00
#
_symmetry.space_group_name_H-M   'P 1'
#
loop_
_entity.id
_entity.type
_entity.pdbx_description
1 polymer ?
#
loop_
_entity_poly.entity_id
_entity_poly.type
_entity_poly.pdbx_seq_one_letter_code
_entity_poly.pdbx_strand_id
1 'polypeptide(L)'
;MLDGTWMLLYTTASDVLSILQASQLPFLKVGQIFQKFECKGDSDEGIVSNVVRWSVPGVLQDDDGATLTVTAKFYAVSPRNIALEFQEAAVGSIMLSEEFQGLIAPALLPRTYLNLQVLQFIRGFTAKFPLQRREANASRRPPLGLLYYISFVDNTMFIGRALGSGGIFIFSKTQPLQSY
;
A
#
# COMPACT_ATOMS: atom_id res chain seq x y z
N MET A 1 8.88 9.86 16.40
CA MET A 1 9.24 10.13 15.00
C MET A 1 8.55 9.08 14.14
N LEU A 2 7.75 9.51 13.15
CA LEU A 2 6.95 8.60 12.31
C LEU A 2 7.79 7.85 11.25
N ASP A 3 9.01 8.31 11.01
CA ASP A 3 9.88 7.77 9.99
C ASP A 3 10.13 6.26 10.12
N GLY A 4 9.95 5.55 9.00
CA GLY A 4 10.11 4.10 8.91
C GLY A 4 8.89 3.38 8.33
N THR A 5 8.98 2.05 8.36
CA THR A 5 7.92 1.16 7.86
C THR A 5 7.11 0.60 9.01
N TRP A 6 5.79 0.64 8.83
CA TRP A 6 4.82 0.24 9.83
C TRP A 6 3.87 -0.79 9.23
N MET A 7 3.65 -1.86 9.96
CA MET A 7 2.78 -2.96 9.59
C MET A 7 1.43 -2.78 10.29
N LEU A 8 0.34 -2.85 9.53
CA LEU A 8 -1.01 -2.75 10.09
C LEU A 8 -1.36 -4.05 10.82
N LEU A 9 -1.58 -3.97 12.13
CA LEU A 9 -2.02 -5.10 12.94
C LEU A 9 -3.54 -5.20 13.02
N TYR A 10 -4.22 -4.05 13.03
CA TYR A 10 -5.66 -3.99 13.22
C TYR A 10 -6.24 -2.71 12.64
N THR A 11 -7.44 -2.79 12.06
CA THR A 11 -8.19 -1.63 11.64
C THR A 11 -9.69 -1.80 11.81
N THR A 12 -10.40 -0.70 12.10
CA THR A 12 -11.86 -0.61 12.01
C THR A 12 -12.34 0.32 10.90
N ALA A 13 -11.43 0.90 10.11
CA ALA A 13 -11.78 1.84 9.06
C ALA A 13 -12.51 1.13 7.92
N SER A 14 -13.73 1.58 7.61
CA SER A 14 -14.60 0.99 6.57
C SER A 14 -13.94 0.90 5.20
N ASP A 15 -13.15 1.92 4.85
CA ASP A 15 -12.50 2.03 3.54
C ASP A 15 -11.44 0.94 3.36
N VAL A 16 -10.75 0.56 4.45
CA VAL A 16 -9.77 -0.54 4.45
C VAL A 16 -10.45 -1.89 4.66
N LEU A 17 -11.52 -1.94 5.46
CA LEU A 17 -12.32 -3.16 5.64
C LEU A 17 -12.93 -3.63 4.34
N SER A 18 -13.30 -2.73 3.43
CA SER A 18 -13.82 -3.09 2.10
C SER A 18 -12.77 -3.81 1.25
N ILE A 19 -11.50 -3.40 1.36
CA ILE A 19 -10.35 -4.07 0.72
C ILE A 19 -10.12 -5.43 1.38
N LEU A 20 -10.10 -5.49 2.72
CA LEU A 20 -9.93 -6.74 3.46
C LEU A 20 -11.09 -7.71 3.22
N GLN A 21 -12.33 -7.24 3.07
CA GLN A 21 -13.48 -8.07 2.75
C GLN A 21 -13.43 -8.61 1.33
N ALA A 22 -12.76 -7.93 0.39
CA ALA A 22 -12.49 -8.51 -0.92
C ALA A 22 -11.65 -9.80 -0.82
N SER A 23 -10.91 -10.00 0.28
CA SER A 23 -10.23 -11.29 0.56
C SER A 23 -11.17 -12.44 0.93
N GLN A 24 -12.47 -12.17 1.13
CA GLN A 24 -13.48 -13.22 1.28
C GLN A 24 -13.86 -13.88 -0.06
N LEU A 25 -13.41 -13.32 -1.18
CA LEU A 25 -13.53 -13.97 -2.47
C LEU A 25 -12.58 -15.18 -2.50
N PRO A 26 -13.04 -16.38 -2.88
CA PRO A 26 -12.24 -17.61 -2.78
C PRO A 26 -10.96 -17.61 -3.64
N PHE A 27 -10.85 -16.65 -4.55
CA PHE A 27 -9.74 -16.47 -5.47
C PHE A 27 -8.87 -15.25 -5.16
N LEU A 28 -9.16 -14.46 -4.12
CA LEU A 28 -8.36 -13.29 -3.78
C LEU A 28 -7.97 -13.36 -2.30
N LYS A 29 -6.67 -13.35 -2.02
CA LYS A 29 -6.14 -13.22 -0.66
C LYS A 29 -5.47 -11.87 -0.54
N VAL A 30 -5.83 -11.12 0.51
CA VAL A 30 -5.14 -9.86 0.85
C VAL A 30 -4.06 -10.20 1.85
N GLY A 31 -2.82 -9.89 1.51
CA GLY A 31 -1.67 -10.06 2.37
C GLY A 31 -1.54 -8.92 3.38
N GLN A 32 -0.32 -8.79 3.93
CA GLN A 32 -0.03 -7.79 4.93
C GLN A 32 -0.11 -6.37 4.36
N ILE A 33 -0.74 -5.45 5.10
CA ILE A 33 -0.80 -4.02 4.79
C ILE A 33 0.33 -3.31 5.52
N PHE A 34 1.07 -2.48 4.79
CA PHE A 34 2.15 -1.67 5.31
C PHE A 34 1.92 -0.19 5.01
N GLN A 35 2.52 0.66 5.84
CA GLN A 35 2.56 2.09 5.68
C GLN A 35 3.99 2.56 5.91
N LYS A 36 4.60 3.16 4.90
CA LYS A 36 5.96 3.69 4.98
C LYS A 36 5.90 5.20 5.06
N PHE A 37 6.48 5.78 6.10
CA PHE A 37 6.68 7.22 6.20
C PHE A 37 8.13 7.55 5.88
N GLU A 38 8.31 8.56 5.03
CA GLU A 38 9.61 9.11 4.64
C GLU A 38 9.60 10.60 4.96
N CYS A 39 10.29 10.96 6.03
CA CYS A 39 10.30 12.32 6.58
C CYS A 39 11.40 13.21 5.95
N LYS A 40 12.32 12.66 5.15
CA LYS A 40 13.41 13.40 4.44
C LYS A 40 14.19 14.44 5.28
N GLY A 41 14.28 14.24 6.59
CA GLY A 41 14.98 15.14 7.53
C GLY A 41 14.09 16.19 8.21
N ASP A 42 12.81 16.30 7.84
CA ASP A 42 11.80 17.13 8.50
C ASP A 42 10.73 16.26 9.14
N SER A 43 10.45 16.40 10.43
CA SER A 43 9.43 15.59 11.10
C SER A 43 8.00 16.03 10.78
N ASP A 44 7.83 17.24 10.26
CA ASP A 44 6.54 17.90 10.16
C ASP A 44 5.92 17.74 8.78
N GLU A 45 6.68 17.28 7.79
CA GLU A 45 6.16 16.91 6.47
C GLU A 45 6.91 15.73 5.86
N GLY A 46 6.27 15.08 4.89
CA GLY A 46 6.93 14.01 4.17
C GLY A 46 6.00 13.26 3.24
N ILE A 47 6.43 12.06 2.86
CA ILE A 47 5.68 11.16 2.01
C ILE A 47 5.25 9.95 2.83
N VAL A 48 3.99 9.56 2.68
CA VAL A 48 3.47 8.31 3.19
C VAL A 48 3.02 7.42 2.04
N SER A 49 3.49 6.18 2.04
CA SER A 49 3.14 5.18 1.03
C SER A 49 2.45 4.01 1.72
N ASN A 50 1.17 3.81 1.40
CA ASN A 50 0.40 2.65 1.83
C ASN A 50 0.64 1.54 0.82
N VAL A 51 1.13 0.39 1.27
CA VAL A 51 1.48 -0.74 0.43
C VAL A 51 0.61 -1.91 0.84
N VAL A 52 -0.21 -2.40 -0.08
CA VAL A 52 -1.08 -3.56 0.09
C VAL A 52 -0.62 -4.62 -0.88
N ARG A 53 -0.37 -5.83 -0.36
CA ARG A 53 -0.06 -7.00 -1.19
C ARG A 53 -1.30 -7.86 -1.33
N TRP A 54 -1.49 -8.48 -2.48
CA TRP A 54 -2.53 -9.47 -2.70
C TRP A 54 -2.01 -10.66 -3.49
N SER A 55 -2.73 -11.77 -3.40
CA SER A 55 -2.45 -12.98 -4.17
C SER A 55 -3.73 -13.61 -4.70
N VAL A 56 -3.60 -14.37 -5.77
CA VAL A 56 -4.68 -15.10 -6.43
C VAL A 56 -4.21 -16.55 -6.53
N PRO A 57 -4.75 -17.48 -5.74
CA PRO A 57 -4.32 -18.87 -5.74
C PRO A 57 -4.32 -19.47 -7.16
N GLY A 58 -3.24 -20.17 -7.51
CA GLY A 58 -3.06 -20.76 -8.82
C GLY A 58 -2.65 -19.81 -9.95
N VAL A 59 -2.60 -18.48 -9.71
CA VAL A 59 -2.20 -17.48 -10.73
C VAL A 59 -1.04 -16.60 -10.25
N LEU A 60 -1.16 -16.05 -9.05
CA LEU A 60 -0.16 -15.19 -8.42
C LEU A 60 0.47 -15.88 -7.21
N GLN A 61 1.70 -15.51 -6.89
CA GLN A 61 2.41 -16.03 -5.72
C GLN A 61 1.62 -15.74 -4.45
N ASP A 62 1.58 -16.71 -3.52
CA ASP A 62 0.92 -16.51 -2.23
C ASP A 62 1.57 -15.34 -1.47
N ASP A 63 0.73 -14.52 -0.83
CA ASP A 63 1.08 -13.35 0.00
C ASP A 63 1.87 -12.19 -0.66
N ASP A 64 2.42 -12.37 -1.86
CA ASP A 64 3.22 -11.35 -2.58
C ASP A 64 2.93 -11.28 -4.09
N GLY A 65 1.74 -11.70 -4.50
CA GLY A 65 1.37 -11.88 -5.89
C GLY A 65 1.27 -10.60 -6.73
N ALA A 66 0.83 -9.50 -6.13
CA ALA A 66 0.92 -8.17 -6.72
C ALA A 66 0.79 -7.09 -5.63
N THR A 67 1.33 -5.92 -5.92
CA THR A 67 1.45 -4.82 -4.96
C THR A 67 0.67 -3.59 -5.43
N LEU A 68 -0.26 -3.12 -4.60
CA LEU A 68 -0.89 -1.80 -4.71
C LEU A 68 -0.18 -0.84 -3.77
N THR A 69 0.38 0.23 -4.32
CA THR A 69 1.00 1.33 -3.57
C THR A 69 0.18 2.59 -3.73
N VAL A 70 -0.26 3.20 -2.64
CA VAL A 70 -0.94 4.50 -2.62
C VAL A 70 -0.06 5.51 -1.92
N THR A 71 0.42 6.48 -2.69
CA THR A 71 1.33 7.54 -2.24
C THR A 71 0.54 8.79 -1.90
N ALA A 72 0.81 9.35 -0.72
CA ALA A 72 0.28 10.63 -0.27
C ALA A 72 1.40 11.48 0.32
N LYS A 73 1.24 12.80 0.27
CA LYS A 73 2.01 13.70 1.14
C LYS A 73 1.34 13.78 2.50
N PHE A 74 2.12 13.89 3.55
CA PHE A 74 1.60 14.18 4.88
C PHE A 74 2.19 15.47 5.44
N TYR A 75 1.41 16.15 6.26
CA TYR A 75 1.79 17.37 6.96
C TYR A 75 1.29 17.32 8.40
N ALA A 76 2.13 17.68 9.36
CA ALA A 76 1.77 17.79 10.75
C ALA A 76 0.92 19.05 10.96
N VAL A 77 -0.33 18.85 11.40
CA VAL A 77 -1.24 19.94 11.78
C VAL A 77 -1.03 20.32 13.26
N SER A 78 -0.62 19.35 14.07
CA SER A 78 -0.26 19.52 15.48
C SER A 78 0.63 18.36 15.92
N PRO A 79 1.19 18.33 17.14
CA PRO A 79 2.08 17.27 17.60
C PRO A 79 1.52 15.84 17.50
N ARG A 80 0.19 15.68 17.40
CA ARG A 80 -0.50 14.40 17.28
C ARG A 80 -1.47 14.32 16.12
N ASN A 81 -1.54 15.32 15.25
CA ASN A 81 -2.46 15.31 14.12
C ASN A 81 -1.68 15.50 12.82
N ILE A 82 -1.92 14.63 11.85
CA ILE A 82 -1.40 14.76 10.50
C ILE A 82 -2.55 14.89 9.50
N ALA A 83 -2.33 15.64 8.43
CA ALA A 83 -3.19 15.68 7.27
C ALA A 83 -2.53 14.89 6.13
N LEU A 84 -3.32 14.13 5.37
CA LEU A 84 -2.86 13.43 4.18
C LEU A 84 -3.37 14.09 2.90
N GLU A 85 -2.55 14.11 1.87
CA GLU A 85 -2.92 14.53 0.51
C GLU A 85 -2.53 13.43 -0.48
N PHE A 86 -3.52 12.65 -0.90
CA PHE A 86 -3.31 11.54 -1.84
C PHE A 86 -2.89 12.06 -3.22
N GLN A 87 -1.81 11.48 -3.75
CA GLN A 87 -1.21 11.92 -5.01
C GLN A 87 -1.42 10.89 -6.12
N GLU A 88 -1.05 9.65 -5.85
CA GLU A 88 -0.95 8.59 -6.86
C GLU A 88 -1.26 7.23 -6.25
N ALA A 89 -1.96 6.38 -7.00
CA ALA A 89 -2.02 4.95 -6.78
C ALA A 89 -1.23 4.25 -7.90
N ALA A 90 -0.44 3.24 -7.55
CA ALA A 90 0.32 2.44 -8.48
C ALA A 90 0.06 0.95 -8.21
N VAL A 91 -0.20 0.17 -9.25
CA VAL A 91 -0.25 -1.29 -9.18
C VAL A 91 0.96 -1.82 -9.93
N GLY A 92 1.75 -2.68 -9.28
CA GLY A 92 2.96 -3.25 -9.87
C GLY A 92 3.48 -4.47 -9.12
N SER A 93 4.71 -4.86 -9.42
CA SER A 93 5.42 -6.00 -8.81
C SER A 93 4.59 -7.29 -8.88
N ILE A 94 4.13 -7.64 -10.09
CA ILE A 94 3.32 -8.84 -10.30
C ILE A 94 4.21 -10.08 -10.26
N MET A 95 4.00 -10.92 -9.26
CA MET A 95 4.66 -12.22 -9.11
C MET A 95 3.67 -13.34 -9.41
N LEU A 96 3.95 -14.10 -10.47
CA LEU A 96 3.16 -15.28 -10.87
C LEU A 96 3.45 -16.46 -9.93
N SER A 97 2.47 -17.32 -9.67
CA SER A 97 2.66 -18.53 -8.86
C SER A 97 3.65 -19.50 -9.50
N GLU A 98 4.34 -20.33 -8.71
CA GLU A 98 5.25 -21.35 -9.26
C GLU A 98 4.55 -22.33 -10.18
N GLU A 99 3.28 -22.65 -9.91
CA GLU A 99 2.44 -23.55 -10.70
C GLU A 99 2.10 -22.93 -12.07
N PHE A 100 1.67 -21.67 -12.10
CA PHE A 100 1.35 -20.96 -13.34
C PHE A 100 2.61 -20.62 -14.12
N GLN A 101 3.68 -20.24 -13.41
CA GLN A 101 5.01 -20.19 -13.99
C GLN A 101 5.34 -21.54 -14.60
N GLY A 102 5.12 -22.67 -13.92
CA GLY A 102 5.33 -24.05 -14.38
C GLY A 102 4.56 -24.42 -15.65
N LEU A 103 3.31 -23.97 -15.77
CA LEU A 103 2.48 -24.15 -16.96
C LEU A 103 2.97 -23.33 -18.16
N ILE A 104 3.50 -22.13 -17.91
CA ILE A 104 4.07 -21.24 -18.92
C ILE A 104 5.60 -21.48 -19.10
N ALA A 105 6.20 -22.22 -18.18
CA ALA A 105 7.63 -22.45 -18.05
C ALA A 105 8.12 -23.39 -19.15
N PRO A 106 9.45 -23.46 -19.35
CA PRO A 106 10.09 -24.12 -20.48
C PRO A 106 9.80 -25.62 -20.68
N ALA A 107 9.04 -26.25 -19.79
CA ALA A 107 8.66 -27.66 -19.90
C ALA A 107 7.53 -27.91 -20.92
N LEU A 108 6.70 -26.91 -21.24
CA LEU A 108 5.53 -27.05 -22.13
C LEU A 108 5.52 -26.08 -23.32
N LEU A 109 6.25 -24.96 -23.25
CA LEU A 109 6.44 -24.03 -24.37
C LEU A 109 7.91 -24.09 -24.85
N PRO A 110 8.18 -24.13 -26.18
CA PRO A 110 9.54 -24.12 -26.69
C PRO A 110 10.32 -22.93 -26.12
N ARG A 111 11.63 -23.12 -25.88
CA ARG A 111 12.57 -22.09 -25.37
C ARG A 111 12.73 -20.93 -26.36
N THR A 112 11.68 -20.13 -26.50
CA THR A 112 11.64 -19.00 -27.41
C THR A 112 11.87 -17.73 -26.59
N TYR A 113 12.68 -16.81 -27.11
CA TYR A 113 12.94 -15.49 -26.51
C TYR A 113 11.66 -14.74 -26.11
N LEU A 114 10.55 -14.99 -26.80
CA LEU A 114 9.22 -14.45 -26.51
C LEU A 114 8.71 -14.81 -25.09
N ASN A 115 8.99 -16.02 -24.60
CA ASN A 115 8.52 -16.45 -23.27
C ASN A 115 9.19 -15.61 -22.16
N LEU A 116 10.52 -15.49 -22.21
CA LEU A 116 11.26 -14.68 -21.26
C LEU A 116 10.84 -13.20 -21.34
N GLN A 117 10.55 -12.68 -22.53
CA GLN A 117 10.05 -11.32 -22.71
C GLN A 117 8.67 -11.10 -22.09
N VAL A 118 7.75 -12.04 -22.23
CA VAL A 118 6.40 -11.95 -21.62
C VAL A 118 6.49 -12.01 -20.09
N LEU A 119 7.31 -12.90 -19.53
CA LEU A 119 7.51 -12.98 -18.08
C LEU A 119 8.15 -11.72 -17.51
N GLN A 120 9.16 -11.17 -18.20
CA GLN A 120 9.81 -9.90 -17.84
C GLN A 120 8.83 -8.73 -17.95
N PHE A 121 8.00 -8.71 -18.98
CA PHE A 121 6.97 -7.69 -19.18
C PHE A 121 5.92 -7.71 -18.07
N ILE A 122 5.42 -8.89 -17.68
CA ILE A 122 4.44 -9.03 -16.58
C ILE A 122 5.06 -8.57 -15.25
N ARG A 123 6.29 -8.99 -14.95
CA ARG A 123 7.00 -8.57 -13.72
C ARG A 123 7.27 -7.07 -13.68
N GLY A 124 7.64 -6.49 -14.82
CA GLY A 124 7.92 -5.06 -14.97
C GLY A 124 6.67 -4.20 -15.16
N PHE A 125 5.48 -4.80 -15.25
CA PHE A 125 4.24 -4.04 -15.41
C PHE A 125 3.98 -3.17 -14.19
N THR A 126 3.84 -1.87 -14.41
CA THR A 126 3.43 -0.90 -13.39
C THR A 126 2.41 0.05 -14.01
N ALA A 127 1.19 0.06 -13.48
CA ALA A 127 0.15 1.01 -13.86
C ALA A 127 0.02 2.08 -12.78
N LYS A 128 0.06 3.36 -13.16
CA LYS A 128 -0.04 4.51 -12.25
C LYS A 128 -1.31 5.30 -12.53
N PHE A 129 -1.99 5.71 -11.48
CA PHE A 129 -3.27 6.38 -11.49
C PHE A 129 -3.17 7.63 -10.59
N PRO A 130 -3.23 8.85 -11.16
CA PRO A 130 -3.24 10.06 -10.35
C PRO A 130 -4.55 10.13 -9.55
N LEU A 131 -4.46 10.36 -8.25
CA LEU A 131 -5.61 10.47 -7.34
C LEU A 131 -6.02 11.93 -7.08
N GLN A 132 -5.20 12.89 -7.53
CA GLN A 132 -5.55 14.30 -7.43
C GLN A 132 -6.78 14.60 -8.27
N ARG A 133 -7.90 14.87 -7.59
CA ARG A 133 -9.07 15.43 -8.23
C ARG A 133 -8.69 16.82 -8.75
N ARG A 134 -8.88 17.06 -10.05
CA ARG A 134 -8.83 18.42 -10.66
C ARG A 134 -9.98 19.26 -10.06
N GLU A 135 -9.82 19.75 -8.85
CA GLU A 135 -10.64 20.84 -8.32
C GLU A 135 -9.78 22.10 -8.31
N ALA A 136 -9.91 22.86 -9.40
CA ALA A 136 -9.49 24.25 -9.44
C ALA A 136 -10.31 25.00 -8.37
N ASN A 137 -9.63 25.65 -7.42
CA ASN A 137 -10.18 26.49 -6.36
C ASN A 137 -10.89 25.74 -5.20
N ALA A 138 -10.12 25.22 -4.26
CA ALA A 138 -10.60 25.03 -2.90
C ALA A 138 -9.50 25.42 -1.91
N SER A 139 -9.91 26.08 -0.84
CA SER A 139 -9.09 26.74 0.18
C SER A 139 -8.01 25.84 0.78
N ARG A 140 -6.92 26.45 1.25
CA ARG A 140 -5.68 25.86 1.81
C ARG A 140 -5.85 24.99 3.07
N ARG A 141 -7.08 24.53 3.37
CA ARG A 141 -7.39 23.66 4.50
C ARG A 141 -7.59 22.23 4.00
N PRO A 142 -6.85 21.24 4.53
CA PRO A 142 -7.08 19.86 4.17
C PRO A 142 -8.53 19.48 4.49
N PRO A 143 -9.22 18.74 3.60
CA PRO A 143 -10.56 18.23 3.89
C PRO A 143 -10.54 17.43 5.19
N LEU A 144 -11.55 17.62 6.05
CA LEU A 144 -11.65 16.97 7.37
C LEU A 144 -11.56 15.42 7.29
N GLY A 145 -11.90 14.83 6.14
CA GLY A 145 -11.77 13.39 5.84
C GLY A 145 -10.34 12.85 5.78
N LEU A 146 -9.32 13.71 5.77
CA LEU A 146 -7.92 13.33 5.61
C LEU A 146 -7.07 13.69 6.84
N LEU A 147 -7.70 13.98 7.97
CA LEU A 147 -7.04 14.26 9.24
C LEU A 147 -6.96 12.99 10.10
N TYR A 148 -5.76 12.70 10.56
CA TYR A 148 -5.45 11.54 11.37
C TYR A 148 -4.83 11.96 12.69
N TYR A 149 -5.41 11.49 13.79
CA TYR A 149 -4.83 11.62 15.11
C TYR A 149 -3.94 10.41 15.41
N ILE A 150 -2.69 10.64 15.81
CA ILE A 150 -1.69 9.61 16.09
C ILE A 150 -1.29 9.65 17.57
N SER A 151 -1.22 8.47 18.19
CA SER A 151 -0.70 8.29 19.53
C SER A 151 0.24 7.09 19.58
N PHE A 152 1.48 7.33 20.00
CA PHE A 152 2.45 6.28 20.23
C PHE A 152 2.11 5.55 21.54
N VAL A 153 2.06 4.22 21.46
CA VAL A 153 1.99 3.35 22.64
C VAL A 153 3.39 3.18 23.20
N ASP A 154 4.35 2.94 22.30
CA ASP A 154 5.78 2.88 22.55
C ASP A 154 6.58 3.31 21.30
N ASN A 155 7.88 3.04 21.27
CA ASN A 155 8.76 3.40 20.14
C ASN A 155 8.55 2.53 18.88
N THR A 156 7.82 1.43 19.02
CA THR A 156 7.58 0.40 18.01
C THR A 156 6.11 0.27 17.66
N MET A 157 5.19 1.00 18.29
CA MET A 157 3.77 0.84 18.08
C MET A 157 3.03 2.17 18.20
N PHE A 158 2.12 2.43 17.27
CA PHE A 158 1.23 3.58 17.36
C PHE A 158 -0.20 3.23 16.97
N ILE A 159 -1.11 4.06 17.47
CA ILE A 159 -2.53 4.02 17.19
C ILE A 159 -2.88 5.27 16.37
N GLY A 160 -3.43 5.07 15.19
CA GLY A 160 -4.00 6.10 14.33
C GLY A 160 -5.53 6.14 14.46
N ARG A 161 -6.12 7.33 14.37
CA ARG A 161 -7.58 7.51 14.29
C ARG A 161 -7.92 8.46 13.16
N ALA A 162 -8.75 8.04 12.21
CA ALA A 162 -9.29 8.93 11.20
C ALA A 162 -10.38 9.80 11.83
N LEU A 163 -10.23 11.13 11.77
CA LEU A 163 -11.15 12.07 12.41
C LEU A 163 -12.42 12.32 11.57
N GLY A 164 -12.36 12.16 10.24
CA GLY A 164 -13.50 12.39 9.36
C GLY A 164 -14.34 11.15 9.07
N SER A 165 -13.73 10.08 8.54
CA SER A 165 -14.43 8.82 8.21
C SER A 165 -14.66 7.91 9.41
N GLY A 166 -14.03 8.20 10.55
CA GLY A 166 -13.97 7.26 11.67
C GLY A 166 -13.07 6.06 11.36
N GLY A 167 -12.68 5.33 12.40
CA GLY A 167 -11.81 4.17 12.28
C GLY A 167 -10.52 4.32 13.09
N ILE A 168 -10.10 3.21 13.66
CA ILE A 168 -8.87 3.07 14.44
C ILE A 168 -7.94 2.20 13.62
N PHE A 169 -6.66 2.56 13.60
CA PHE A 169 -5.59 1.78 13.00
C PHE A 169 -4.55 1.50 14.08
N ILE A 170 -4.06 0.28 14.13
CA ILE A 170 -2.97 -0.10 15.04
C ILE A 170 -1.82 -0.58 14.18
N PHE A 171 -0.67 0.06 14.36
CA PHE A 171 0.52 -0.20 13.59
C PHE A 171 1.69 -0.60 14.48
N SER A 172 2.48 -1.57 14.03
CA SER A 172 3.76 -1.91 14.62
C SER A 172 4.91 -1.64 13.65
N LYS A 173 6.00 -1.09 14.14
CA LYS A 173 7.22 -0.84 13.38
C LYS A 173 7.79 -2.17 12.92
N THR A 174 8.16 -2.24 11.66
CA THR A 174 8.75 -3.42 11.04
C THR A 174 10.03 -3.04 10.30
N GLN A 175 10.75 -4.06 9.83
CA GLN A 175 11.92 -3.86 8.98
C GLN A 175 11.51 -3.08 7.72
N PRO A 176 12.42 -2.25 7.17
CA PRO A 176 12.13 -1.51 5.95
C PRO A 176 11.71 -2.48 4.85
N LEU A 177 10.59 -2.18 4.18
CA LEU A 177 10.22 -2.87 2.94
C LEU A 177 11.38 -2.71 1.96
N GLN A 178 12.01 -3.83 1.56
CA GLN A 178 12.94 -3.80 0.44
C GLN A 178 12.17 -3.29 -0.78
N SER A 179 12.62 -2.17 -1.33
CA SER A 179 12.20 -1.70 -2.63
C SER A 179 12.65 -2.75 -3.65
N TYR A 180 11.71 -3.56 -4.13
CA TYR A 180 11.92 -4.46 -5.27
C TYR A 180 11.65 -3.71 -6.57
#